data_AF-A0A6S7I4V6-F1
#
_entry.id   AF-A0A6S7I4V6-F1
#
_cell.length_a   1.000
_cell.length_b   1.000
_cell.length_c   1.000
_cell.angle_alpha   90.00
_cell.angle_beta   90.00
_cell.angle_gamma   90.00
#
_symmetry.space_group_name_H-M   'P 1'
#
loop_
_entity.id
_entity.type
_entity.pdbx_description
1 polymer ?
#
loop_
_entity_poly.entity_id
_entity_poly.type
_entity_poly.pdbx_seq_one_letter_code
_entity_poly.pdbx_strand_id
1 'polypeptide(L)'
;MNWEICCLCQTDTTQETLQTPKEDGLVSLERDLKDFHDINANSLPSGINVTISQLNDGSGIAATLKSHKARYHKSCRRHCSSARVKRAREKQKKDISDLNSPKRLRSSGQFRLVINDIFCVICEGEDQANLDNVVTDVVDANLKSWAKTNKNFSLLGRLVANVADAHAAGTYYHHKCYVRLRDSDRATERRELTGPVPPPFDPIICAQIVAMIEHSDSTSFKLSELREMYEKLMSDKGRPLQDKREPHSTRFKDHLLDLLPEWDEFSKGDEGRKDVFLSHKFKVVEELAKTYKSQIGQEDALIFMRAAVMMHELCLQNQKPFDGSFPPNCLTACVNEEMRSFLNVVLRGPSSIRGSSKTSGDVNLKTREKIVCNISQLLIYNFTKRTHHPVKTEAVRHNKERETPFPLYHGLKLHGNARSKKQIEIDHEQGVSVSYNRIMEVKRSVARVVCARHTQDGVVLPTNSRLNVFATHDVDNIDSKAKGNFSQDEFHGYALSVTNHLSHNNPGVKRPPIKLDPSDKSTPKLPDSYMIQPPVELAQPNQPT
;
A
#
# COMPACT_ATOMS: atom_id res chain seq x y z
N MET A 1 -6.18 -23.71 59.31
CA MET A 1 -5.59 -22.94 58.19
C MET A 1 -4.25 -23.55 57.85
N ASN A 2 -4.01 -23.85 56.58
CA ASN A 2 -2.69 -24.25 56.11
C ASN A 2 -1.96 -22.98 55.62
N TRP A 3 -0.85 -22.65 56.28
CA TRP A 3 -0.05 -21.44 56.02
C TRP A 3 1.05 -21.65 54.98
N GLU A 4 1.28 -22.90 54.56
CA GLU A 4 2.26 -23.23 53.52
C GLU A 4 1.71 -22.93 52.11
N ILE A 5 0.38 -22.95 51.96
CA ILE A 5 -0.35 -22.61 50.73
C ILE A 5 -0.92 -21.18 50.80
N CYS A 6 -1.63 -20.73 49.77
CA CYS A 6 -2.18 -19.37 49.77
C CYS A 6 -3.16 -19.14 50.94
N CYS A 7 -2.86 -18.14 51.78
CA CYS A 7 -3.70 -17.80 52.94
C CYS A 7 -5.08 -17.23 52.59
N LEU A 8 -5.33 -16.82 51.34
CA LEU A 8 -6.60 -16.23 50.90
C LEU A 8 -7.54 -17.23 50.22
N CYS A 9 -7.02 -18.18 49.44
CA CYS A 9 -7.87 -19.16 48.75
C CYS A 9 -7.72 -20.59 49.30
N GLN A 10 -6.71 -20.85 50.15
CA GLN A 10 -6.42 -22.17 50.73
C GLN A 10 -6.27 -23.28 49.67
N THR A 11 -5.66 -22.94 48.52
CA THR A 11 -5.31 -23.87 47.44
C THR A 11 -3.86 -23.71 47.00
N ASP A 12 -3.26 -24.78 46.48
CA ASP A 12 -1.87 -24.83 45.96
C ASP A 12 -1.81 -24.93 44.42
N THR A 13 -2.98 -24.95 43.76
CA THR A 13 -3.18 -25.43 42.38
C THR A 13 -3.15 -24.37 41.29
N THR A 14 -2.83 -23.10 41.58
CA THR A 14 -2.71 -22.08 40.52
C THR A 14 -1.29 -22.05 39.96
N GLN A 15 -1.13 -21.94 38.63
CA GLN A 15 0.16 -21.75 37.94
C GLN A 15 0.92 -20.45 38.34
N GLU A 16 0.46 -19.74 39.37
CA GLU A 16 1.07 -18.53 39.91
C GLU A 16 1.93 -18.87 41.14
N THR A 17 3.13 -18.31 41.21
CA THR A 17 3.99 -18.43 42.39
C THR A 17 3.44 -17.63 43.58
N LEU A 18 3.50 -18.24 44.78
CA LEU A 18 3.11 -17.60 46.03
C LEU A 18 4.02 -16.41 46.35
N GLN A 19 3.42 -15.25 46.65
CA GLN A 19 4.15 -14.05 47.02
C GLN A 19 4.28 -13.95 48.54
N THR A 20 5.49 -13.64 49.00
CA THR A 20 5.75 -13.26 50.40
C THR A 20 5.60 -11.73 50.53
N PRO A 21 4.54 -11.22 51.19
CA PRO A 21 4.35 -9.78 51.35
C PRO A 21 5.38 -9.15 52.30
N LYS A 22 5.74 -7.89 52.02
CA LYS A 22 6.45 -7.03 52.99
C LYS A 22 5.48 -6.59 54.10
N GLU A 23 5.99 -6.10 55.23
CA GLU A 23 5.18 -5.67 56.38
C GLU A 23 4.09 -4.66 56.00
N ASP A 24 4.42 -3.62 55.22
CA ASP A 24 3.43 -2.64 54.73
C ASP A 24 2.33 -3.29 53.88
N GLY A 25 2.69 -4.36 53.15
CA GLY A 25 1.77 -5.14 52.34
C GLY A 25 0.75 -5.93 53.17
N LEU A 26 1.16 -6.41 54.35
CA LEU A 26 0.29 -7.10 55.31
C LEU A 26 -0.68 -6.15 56.00
N VAL A 27 -0.19 -4.97 56.42
CA VAL A 27 -1.04 -3.92 57.01
C VAL A 27 -2.09 -3.43 56.00
N SER A 28 -1.67 -3.22 54.75
CA SER A 28 -2.59 -2.87 53.67
C SER A 28 -3.62 -3.97 53.39
N LEU A 29 -3.23 -5.25 53.49
CA LEU A 29 -4.15 -6.38 53.31
C LEU A 29 -5.20 -6.45 54.42
N GLU A 30 -4.78 -6.30 55.67
CA GLU A 30 -5.71 -6.28 56.81
C GLU A 30 -6.76 -5.18 56.66
N ARG A 31 -6.33 -3.96 56.31
CA ARG A 31 -7.25 -2.84 56.09
C ARG A 31 -8.24 -3.16 54.96
N ASP A 32 -7.74 -3.59 53.80
CA ASP A 32 -8.60 -3.82 52.64
C ASP A 32 -9.60 -4.97 52.90
N LEU A 33 -9.22 -6.01 53.66
CA LEU A 33 -10.12 -7.12 54.04
C LEU A 33 -11.23 -6.68 55.01
N LYS A 34 -10.88 -5.88 56.03
CA LYS A 34 -11.87 -5.30 56.96
C LYS A 34 -12.85 -4.40 56.22
N ASP A 35 -12.34 -3.52 55.35
CA ASP A 35 -13.18 -2.66 54.53
C ASP A 35 -14.17 -3.45 53.67
N PHE A 36 -13.73 -4.56 53.06
CA PHE A 36 -14.62 -5.42 52.27
C PHE A 36 -15.68 -6.11 53.12
N HIS A 37 -15.30 -6.59 54.29
CA HIS A 37 -16.21 -7.23 55.22
C HIS A 37 -17.29 -6.25 55.72
N ASP A 38 -16.92 -4.99 55.96
CA ASP A 38 -17.87 -3.94 56.36
C ASP A 38 -18.83 -3.58 55.21
N ILE A 39 -18.35 -3.53 53.96
CA ILE A 39 -19.18 -3.17 52.80
C ILE A 39 -20.16 -4.29 52.43
N ASN A 40 -19.74 -5.55 52.49
CA ASN A 40 -20.52 -6.69 52.00
C ASN A 40 -21.23 -7.47 53.12
N ALA A 41 -21.65 -6.80 54.20
CA ALA A 41 -22.41 -7.39 55.31
C ALA A 41 -21.75 -8.68 55.87
N ASN A 42 -20.48 -8.58 56.25
CA ASN A 42 -19.66 -9.67 56.82
C ASN A 42 -19.23 -10.77 55.84
N SER A 43 -19.17 -10.48 54.54
CA SER A 43 -18.67 -11.41 53.52
C SER A 43 -17.46 -10.86 52.76
N LEU A 44 -16.55 -11.76 52.35
CA LEU A 44 -15.39 -11.42 51.53
C LEU A 44 -15.66 -11.71 50.04
N PRO A 45 -14.94 -11.06 49.10
CA PRO A 45 -15.14 -11.27 47.66
C PRO A 45 -14.96 -12.72 47.21
N SER A 46 -15.69 -13.14 46.17
CA SER A 46 -15.76 -14.52 45.64
C SER A 46 -14.45 -15.18 45.18
N GLY A 47 -13.30 -14.48 45.28
CA GLY A 47 -11.96 -15.05 45.05
C GLY A 47 -11.18 -15.30 46.35
N ILE A 48 -11.82 -15.15 47.51
CA ILE A 48 -11.24 -15.36 48.84
C ILE A 48 -12.10 -16.40 49.54
N ASN A 49 -11.49 -17.53 49.88
CA ASN A 49 -12.16 -18.70 50.45
C ASN A 49 -11.83 -18.89 51.94
N VAL A 50 -11.59 -17.77 52.63
CA VAL A 50 -11.33 -17.72 54.06
C VAL A 50 -12.20 -16.64 54.68
N THR A 51 -12.52 -16.80 55.96
CA THR A 51 -13.23 -15.79 56.76
C THR A 51 -12.24 -14.93 57.54
N ILE A 52 -12.65 -13.72 57.94
CA ILE A 52 -11.79 -12.85 58.76
C ILE A 52 -11.38 -13.53 60.07
N SER A 53 -12.29 -14.28 60.69
CA SER A 53 -12.02 -15.03 61.94
C SER A 53 -10.94 -16.11 61.77
N GLN A 54 -10.76 -16.67 60.57
CA GLN A 54 -9.69 -17.63 60.29
C GLN A 54 -8.32 -16.98 60.09
N LEU A 55 -8.31 -15.68 59.76
CA LEU A 55 -7.10 -14.89 59.51
C LEU A 55 -6.66 -14.08 60.73
N ASN A 56 -7.40 -14.13 61.83
CA ASN A 56 -7.13 -13.38 63.05
C ASN A 56 -7.17 -14.32 64.26
N ASP A 57 -6.01 -14.61 64.83
CA ASP A 57 -5.86 -15.42 66.05
C ASP A 57 -6.12 -14.64 67.36
N GLY A 58 -6.56 -13.38 67.25
CA GLY A 58 -6.76 -12.46 68.37
C GLY A 58 -5.66 -11.40 68.47
N SER A 59 -4.54 -11.54 67.76
CA SER A 59 -3.45 -10.55 67.71
C SER A 59 -3.59 -9.50 66.61
N GLY A 60 -4.61 -9.62 65.75
CA GLY A 60 -4.84 -8.78 64.56
C GLY A 60 -4.35 -9.45 63.28
N ILE A 61 -5.02 -9.22 62.15
CA ILE A 61 -4.81 -9.99 60.91
C ILE A 61 -3.37 -9.85 60.40
N ALA A 62 -2.81 -8.65 60.36
CA ALA A 62 -1.44 -8.45 59.89
C ALA A 62 -0.41 -9.13 60.81
N ALA A 63 -0.66 -9.15 62.13
CA ALA A 63 0.20 -9.81 63.11
C ALA A 63 0.14 -11.34 62.97
N THR A 64 -1.06 -11.91 62.84
CA THR A 64 -1.29 -13.34 62.57
C THR A 64 -0.63 -13.77 61.24
N LEU A 65 -0.76 -12.97 60.18
CA LEU A 65 -0.14 -13.27 58.89
C LEU A 65 1.39 -13.19 58.94
N LYS A 66 1.94 -12.27 59.73
CA LYS A 66 3.38 -12.10 59.92
C LYS A 66 3.99 -13.25 60.72
N SER A 67 3.35 -13.65 61.83
CA SER A 67 3.84 -14.76 62.68
C SER A 67 3.89 -16.09 61.92
N HIS A 68 2.90 -16.33 61.05
CA HIS A 68 2.81 -17.55 60.24
C HIS A 68 3.51 -17.47 58.88
N LYS A 69 4.26 -16.40 58.59
CA LYS A 69 4.95 -16.17 57.29
C LYS A 69 4.01 -16.41 56.09
N ALA A 70 2.77 -15.95 56.19
CA ALA A 70 1.72 -16.26 55.25
C ALA A 70 2.04 -15.74 53.84
N ARG A 71 1.74 -16.56 52.83
CA ARG A 71 1.94 -16.21 51.42
C ARG A 71 0.60 -16.21 50.67
N TYR A 72 0.52 -15.45 49.58
CA TYR A 72 -0.69 -15.43 48.76
C TYR A 72 -0.41 -15.29 47.26
N HIS A 73 -1.35 -15.72 46.42
CA HIS A 73 -1.29 -15.46 44.99
C HIS A 73 -1.54 -13.97 44.69
N LYS A 74 -0.86 -13.45 43.66
CA LYS A 74 -1.06 -12.06 43.21
C LYS A 74 -2.49 -11.84 42.72
N SER A 75 -3.07 -12.84 42.06
CA SER A 75 -4.49 -12.88 41.67
C SER A 75 -5.43 -12.77 42.88
N CYS A 76 -5.22 -13.57 43.92
CA CYS A 76 -6.02 -13.54 45.15
C CYS A 76 -5.99 -12.16 45.83
N ARG A 77 -4.82 -11.51 45.89
CA ARG A 77 -4.69 -10.15 46.43
C ARG A 77 -5.45 -9.10 45.61
N ARG A 78 -5.58 -9.28 44.29
CA ARG A 78 -6.34 -8.34 43.45
C ARG A 78 -7.84 -8.32 43.80
N HIS A 79 -8.40 -9.43 44.30
CA HIS A 79 -9.81 -9.50 44.69
C HIS A 79 -10.16 -8.55 45.84
N CYS A 80 -9.24 -8.37 46.80
CA CYS A 80 -9.37 -7.46 47.93
C CYS A 80 -8.43 -6.23 47.82
N SER A 81 -8.18 -5.71 46.62
CA SER A 81 -7.33 -4.52 46.47
C SER A 81 -8.05 -3.23 46.84
N SER A 82 -7.31 -2.26 47.38
CA SER A 82 -7.81 -0.89 47.67
C SER A 82 -8.60 -0.24 46.54
N ALA A 83 -8.21 -0.45 45.28
CA ALA A 83 -8.94 0.04 44.11
C ALA A 83 -10.35 -0.58 43.98
N ARG A 84 -10.52 -1.86 44.34
CA ARG A 84 -11.83 -2.51 44.37
C ARG A 84 -12.64 -2.11 45.60
N VAL A 85 -12.00 -1.89 46.75
CA VAL A 85 -12.67 -1.32 47.95
C VAL A 85 -13.32 0.02 47.59
N LYS A 86 -12.57 0.91 46.92
CA LYS A 86 -13.09 2.23 46.52
C LYS A 86 -14.32 2.11 45.61
N ARG A 87 -14.30 1.21 44.62
CA ARG A 87 -15.44 0.96 43.73
C ARG A 87 -16.64 0.37 44.47
N ALA A 88 -16.41 -0.54 45.43
CA ALA A 88 -17.49 -1.13 46.22
C ALA A 88 -18.18 -0.06 47.11
N ARG A 89 -17.41 0.86 47.72
CA ARG A 89 -17.96 2.00 48.48
C ARG A 89 -18.74 2.98 47.60
N GLU A 90 -18.28 3.26 46.38
CA GLU A 90 -18.98 4.12 45.42
C GLU A 90 -20.32 3.51 44.96
N LYS A 91 -20.39 2.18 44.82
CA LYS A 91 -21.64 1.47 44.48
C LYS A 91 -22.67 1.57 45.62
N GLN A 92 -22.26 1.34 46.87
CA GLN A 92 -23.14 1.44 48.04
C GLN A 92 -23.72 2.87 48.20
N LYS A 93 -22.96 3.91 47.86
CA LYS A 93 -23.45 5.30 47.87
C LYS A 93 -24.52 5.59 46.81
N LYS A 94 -24.47 4.90 45.66
CA LYS A 94 -25.49 5.02 44.60
C LYS A 94 -26.78 4.27 44.95
N ASP A 95 -26.66 3.08 45.54
CA ASP A 95 -27.84 2.27 45.88
C ASP A 95 -28.71 2.92 46.98
N ILE A 96 -28.15 3.82 47.80
CA ILE A 96 -28.91 4.60 48.80
C ILE A 96 -29.68 5.77 48.16
N SER A 97 -29.24 6.31 47.01
CA SER A 97 -29.90 7.47 46.37
C SER A 97 -31.14 7.12 45.56
N ASP A 98 -31.32 5.85 45.16
CA ASP A 98 -32.37 5.43 44.22
C ASP A 98 -33.66 4.91 44.89
N LEU A 99 -33.79 5.02 46.22
CA LEU A 99 -34.99 4.61 46.98
C LEU A 99 -36.18 5.59 46.89
N ASN A 100 -36.07 6.70 46.17
CA ASN A 100 -37.12 7.73 46.05
C ASN A 100 -37.71 7.81 44.62
N SER A 101 -38.56 6.86 44.23
CA SER A 101 -39.69 7.10 43.30
C SER A 101 -40.66 5.91 43.17
N PRO A 102 -41.96 6.13 42.89
CA PRO A 102 -43.03 5.20 43.27
C PRO A 102 -43.61 4.33 42.14
N LYS A 103 -44.08 3.16 42.58
CA LYS A 103 -44.86 2.07 41.96
C LYS A 103 -45.98 2.47 41.00
N ARG A 104 -46.31 1.57 40.04
CA ARG A 104 -47.66 1.16 39.49
C ARG A 104 -47.43 0.09 38.39
N LEU A 105 -48.27 -0.91 38.05
CA LEU A 105 -49.43 -1.63 38.61
C LEU A 105 -49.65 -2.88 37.70
N ARG A 106 -49.82 -4.07 38.30
CA ARG A 106 -50.54 -5.31 37.90
C ARG A 106 -50.82 -5.66 36.41
N SER A 107 -50.53 -6.91 36.05
CA SER A 107 -51.59 -7.88 35.68
C SER A 107 -51.16 -9.32 35.96
N SER A 108 -52.03 -10.09 36.61
CA SER A 108 -51.88 -11.50 36.92
C SER A 108 -52.02 -12.39 35.68
N GLY A 109 -51.19 -13.43 35.60
CA GLY A 109 -51.37 -14.59 34.74
C GLY A 109 -50.73 -15.80 35.44
N GLN A 110 -51.55 -16.66 36.03
CA GLN A 110 -51.13 -17.91 36.66
C GLN A 110 -50.62 -18.87 35.59
N PHE A 111 -49.34 -19.25 35.64
CA PHE A 111 -48.88 -20.51 35.07
C PHE A 111 -47.94 -21.25 36.04
N ARG A 112 -48.29 -22.52 36.22
CA ARG A 112 -47.73 -23.60 37.01
C ARG A 112 -46.28 -23.44 37.49
N LEU A 113 -46.12 -23.58 38.81
CA LEU A 113 -44.89 -24.05 39.46
C LEU A 113 -44.49 -25.40 38.86
N VAL A 114 -43.40 -25.44 38.11
CA VAL A 114 -42.61 -26.65 37.86
C VAL A 114 -41.28 -26.45 38.58
N ILE A 115 -40.92 -27.50 39.32
CA ILE A 115 -39.77 -27.63 40.20
C ILE A 115 -38.47 -27.25 39.44
N ASN A 116 -37.61 -26.46 40.10
CA ASN A 116 -36.35 -25.93 39.56
C ASN A 116 -35.35 -27.05 39.25
N ASP A 117 -35.37 -27.57 38.02
CA ASP A 117 -34.19 -28.23 37.45
C ASP A 117 -33.27 -27.14 36.89
N ILE A 118 -32.09 -26.99 37.49
CA ILE A 118 -31.08 -26.02 37.06
C ILE A 118 -30.25 -26.65 35.93
N PHE A 119 -30.53 -26.28 34.69
CA PHE A 119 -29.82 -26.77 33.50
C PHE A 119 -29.25 -25.60 32.66
N CYS A 120 -28.24 -25.90 31.83
CA CYS A 120 -27.68 -24.93 30.91
C CYS A 120 -28.65 -24.62 29.76
N VAL A 121 -29.09 -23.38 29.59
CA VAL A 121 -30.03 -22.99 28.52
C VAL A 121 -29.47 -23.20 27.11
N ILE A 122 -28.13 -23.26 26.96
CA ILE A 122 -27.45 -23.42 25.67
C ILE A 122 -27.39 -24.88 25.23
N CYS A 123 -26.98 -25.80 26.12
CA CYS A 123 -26.76 -27.22 25.79
C CYS A 123 -27.69 -28.21 26.50
N GLU A 124 -28.59 -27.74 27.36
CA GLU A 124 -29.54 -28.56 28.14
C GLU A 124 -28.89 -29.57 29.10
N GLY A 125 -27.59 -29.45 29.35
CA GLY A 125 -26.90 -30.29 30.32
C GLY A 125 -27.30 -29.95 31.76
N GLU A 126 -27.61 -30.99 32.54
CA GLU A 126 -27.92 -30.94 33.98
C GLU A 126 -26.68 -30.84 34.87
N ASP A 127 -25.48 -30.76 34.28
CA ASP A 127 -24.22 -30.63 35.02
C ASP A 127 -24.22 -29.35 35.86
N GLN A 128 -24.59 -29.49 37.14
CA GLN A 128 -24.70 -28.40 38.11
C GLN A 128 -23.34 -27.77 38.46
N ALA A 129 -22.23 -28.43 38.11
CA ALA A 129 -20.88 -27.89 38.29
C ALA A 129 -20.55 -26.89 37.17
N ASN A 130 -20.34 -25.62 37.55
CA ASN A 130 -19.95 -24.49 36.67
C ASN A 130 -21.07 -23.89 35.80
N LEU A 131 -22.27 -23.77 36.36
CA LEU A 131 -23.34 -22.98 35.77
C LEU A 131 -23.25 -21.51 36.25
N ASP A 132 -23.09 -20.60 35.31
CA ASP A 132 -23.18 -19.16 35.52
C ASP A 132 -24.63 -18.72 35.34
N ASN A 133 -25.12 -17.84 36.22
CA ASN A 133 -26.44 -17.25 36.08
C ASN A 133 -26.39 -16.07 35.08
N VAL A 134 -27.46 -15.87 34.31
CA VAL A 134 -27.63 -14.66 33.50
C VAL A 134 -27.95 -13.47 34.43
N VAL A 135 -26.92 -12.84 35.00
CA VAL A 135 -27.07 -11.77 36.02
C VAL A 135 -27.20 -10.35 35.42
N THR A 136 -27.18 -10.21 34.09
CA THR A 136 -27.26 -8.88 33.45
C THR A 136 -28.09 -8.92 32.16
N ASP A 137 -28.82 -7.84 31.91
CA ASP A 137 -29.56 -7.63 30.65
C ASP A 137 -28.65 -7.69 29.42
N VAL A 138 -27.36 -7.36 29.57
CA VAL A 138 -26.35 -7.46 28.52
C VAL A 138 -26.11 -8.92 28.11
N VAL A 139 -26.04 -9.84 29.07
CA VAL A 139 -25.84 -11.27 28.79
C VAL A 139 -27.08 -11.87 28.13
N ASP A 140 -28.28 -11.48 28.58
CA ASP A 140 -29.54 -11.90 27.96
C ASP A 140 -29.67 -11.40 26.51
N ALA A 141 -29.41 -10.10 26.28
CA ALA A 141 -29.43 -9.51 24.95
C ALA A 141 -28.42 -10.17 24.00
N ASN A 142 -27.21 -10.45 24.48
CA ASN A 142 -26.18 -11.16 23.70
C ASN A 142 -26.63 -12.57 23.32
N LEU A 143 -27.17 -13.35 24.26
CA LEU A 143 -27.65 -14.71 24.00
C LEU A 143 -28.77 -14.72 22.96
N LYS A 144 -29.76 -13.82 23.08
CA LYS A 144 -30.85 -13.66 22.11
C LYS A 144 -30.32 -13.24 20.73
N SER A 145 -29.38 -12.30 20.68
CA SER A 145 -28.76 -11.84 19.44
C SER A 145 -27.98 -12.95 18.74
N TRP A 146 -27.08 -13.64 19.45
CA TRP A 146 -26.23 -14.70 18.87
C TRP A 146 -27.02 -15.94 18.48
N ALA A 147 -28.10 -16.26 19.21
CA ALA A 147 -29.02 -17.32 18.81
C ALA A 147 -29.70 -16.99 17.48
N LYS A 148 -30.06 -15.71 17.26
CA LYS A 148 -30.65 -15.23 16.02
C LYS A 148 -29.65 -15.26 14.86
N THR A 149 -28.43 -14.74 15.05
CA THR A 149 -27.37 -14.75 14.01
C THR A 149 -26.98 -16.16 13.59
N ASN A 150 -26.80 -17.06 14.56
CA ASN A 150 -26.44 -18.46 14.28
C ASN A 150 -27.63 -19.34 13.87
N LYS A 151 -28.83 -18.76 13.68
CA LYS A 151 -30.08 -19.47 13.33
C LYS A 151 -30.42 -20.62 14.30
N ASN A 152 -30.04 -20.48 15.57
CA ASN A 152 -30.34 -21.45 16.62
C ASN A 152 -31.72 -21.14 17.23
N PHE A 153 -32.77 -21.46 16.47
CA PHE A 153 -34.15 -21.16 16.84
C PHE A 153 -34.63 -21.90 18.09
N SER A 154 -34.06 -23.07 18.40
CA SER A 154 -34.36 -23.82 19.63
C SER A 154 -33.88 -23.05 20.87
N LEU A 155 -32.64 -22.53 20.85
CA LEU A 155 -32.12 -21.68 21.91
C LEU A 155 -32.95 -20.38 22.04
N LEU A 156 -33.29 -19.76 20.91
CA LEU A 156 -34.12 -18.55 20.91
C LEU A 156 -35.52 -18.81 21.49
N GLY A 157 -36.13 -19.94 21.15
CA GLY A 157 -37.41 -20.38 21.72
C GLY A 157 -37.34 -20.56 23.23
N ARG A 158 -36.28 -21.16 23.76
CA ARG A 158 -36.06 -21.34 25.21
C ARG A 158 -35.88 -20.00 25.93
N LEU A 159 -35.15 -19.06 25.34
CA LEU A 159 -34.93 -17.71 25.90
C LEU A 159 -36.20 -16.84 25.87
N VAL A 160 -37.17 -17.15 25.00
CA VAL A 160 -38.44 -16.42 24.88
C VAL A 160 -39.57 -17.08 25.69
N ALA A 161 -39.53 -18.41 25.86
CA ALA A 161 -40.53 -19.16 26.62
C ALA A 161 -40.45 -18.90 28.14
N ASN A 162 -39.26 -18.55 28.65
CA ASN A 162 -39.08 -18.08 30.03
C ASN A 162 -39.45 -16.59 30.11
N VAL A 163 -40.55 -16.28 30.81
CA VAL A 163 -41.16 -14.94 31.04
C VAL A 163 -40.20 -13.76 30.80
N ALA A 164 -40.38 -13.08 29.66
CA ALA A 164 -39.83 -11.80 29.18
C ALA A 164 -38.31 -11.53 29.25
N ASP A 165 -37.56 -11.96 30.26
CA ASP A 165 -36.12 -11.72 30.39
C ASP A 165 -35.43 -12.94 31.02
N ALA A 166 -34.44 -13.54 30.34
CA ALA A 166 -33.70 -14.69 30.90
C ALA A 166 -32.98 -14.31 32.22
N HIS A 167 -32.72 -13.01 32.39
CA HIS A 167 -32.24 -12.37 33.62
C HIS A 167 -33.28 -12.44 34.77
N ALA A 168 -34.57 -12.23 34.50
CA ALA A 168 -35.63 -12.29 35.50
C ALA A 168 -36.03 -13.73 35.87
N ALA A 169 -35.83 -14.68 34.95
CA ALA A 169 -36.17 -16.09 35.13
C ALA A 169 -35.06 -16.92 35.84
N GLY A 170 -33.95 -16.30 36.25
CA GLY A 170 -32.85 -17.00 36.90
C GLY A 170 -32.22 -18.07 36.01
N THR A 171 -32.02 -17.77 34.72
CA THR A 171 -31.52 -18.74 33.73
C THR A 171 -30.02 -19.00 33.91
N TYR A 172 -29.57 -20.23 33.67
CA TYR A 172 -28.19 -20.65 33.82
C TYR A 172 -27.54 -21.08 32.50
N TYR A 173 -26.22 -20.91 32.38
CA TYR A 173 -25.43 -21.40 31.24
C TYR A 173 -24.02 -21.83 31.67
N HIS A 174 -23.40 -22.76 30.94
CA HIS A 174 -21.97 -23.04 31.14
C HIS A 174 -21.11 -21.96 30.49
N HIS A 175 -20.09 -21.46 31.20
CA HIS A 175 -19.15 -20.47 30.65
C HIS A 175 -18.58 -20.88 29.27
N LYS A 176 -18.21 -22.15 29.13
CA LYS A 176 -17.70 -22.70 27.86
C LYS A 176 -18.72 -22.64 26.72
N CYS A 177 -20.00 -22.88 27.03
CA CYS A 177 -21.07 -22.81 26.03
C CYS A 177 -21.32 -21.36 25.59
N TYR A 178 -21.25 -20.40 26.52
CA TYR A 178 -21.36 -18.97 26.21
C TYR A 178 -20.21 -18.48 25.31
N VAL A 179 -18.97 -18.85 25.63
CA VAL A 179 -17.78 -18.50 24.82
C VAL A 179 -17.89 -19.10 23.41
N ARG A 180 -18.27 -20.38 23.29
CA ARG A 180 -18.46 -21.04 21.99
C ARG A 180 -19.53 -20.36 21.14
N LEU A 181 -20.66 -19.95 21.74
CA LEU A 181 -21.73 -19.27 21.02
C LEU A 181 -21.28 -17.89 20.50
N ARG A 182 -20.55 -17.12 21.32
CA ARG A 182 -19.94 -15.85 20.93
C ARG A 182 -18.94 -16.00 19.79
N ASP A 183 -18.08 -17.01 19.88
CA ASP A 183 -17.03 -17.22 18.88
C ASP A 183 -17.63 -17.72 17.55
N SER A 184 -18.73 -18.48 17.60
CA SER A 184 -19.54 -18.86 16.44
C SER A 184 -20.22 -17.66 15.77
N ASP A 185 -20.84 -16.78 16.56
CA ASP A 185 -21.48 -15.56 16.06
C ASP A 185 -20.47 -14.66 15.33
N ARG A 186 -19.30 -14.43 15.95
CA ARG A 186 -18.17 -13.72 15.34
C ARG A 186 -17.60 -14.39 14.09
N ALA A 187 -17.77 -15.70 13.92
CA ALA A 187 -17.36 -16.42 12.71
C ALA A 187 -18.41 -16.26 11.61
N THR A 188 -19.69 -16.22 11.96
CA THR A 188 -20.81 -15.97 11.03
C THR A 188 -20.81 -14.52 10.53
N GLU A 189 -20.63 -13.52 11.41
CA GLU A 189 -20.44 -12.11 11.01
C GLU A 189 -19.26 -11.96 10.02
N ARG A 190 -18.17 -12.70 10.24
CA ARG A 190 -17.03 -12.72 9.31
C ARG A 190 -17.34 -13.32 7.95
N ARG A 191 -18.28 -14.27 7.85
CA ARG A 191 -18.69 -14.90 6.59
C ARG A 191 -19.72 -14.06 5.83
N GLU A 192 -20.61 -13.35 6.52
CA GLU A 192 -21.63 -12.50 5.90
C GLU A 192 -21.05 -11.16 5.39
N LEU A 193 -19.92 -10.70 5.95
CA LEU A 193 -19.20 -9.50 5.50
C LEU A 193 -18.27 -9.73 4.28
N THR A 194 -18.17 -10.95 3.74
CA THR A 194 -17.25 -11.26 2.62
C THR A 194 -17.98 -11.55 1.31
N GLY A 195 -18.23 -10.51 0.51
CA GLY A 195 -17.94 -10.58 -0.93
C GLY A 195 -16.42 -10.54 -1.16
N PRO A 196 -15.88 -10.77 -2.38
CA PRO A 196 -14.45 -10.73 -2.63
C PRO A 196 -13.92 -9.30 -2.42
N VAL A 197 -13.41 -9.04 -1.22
CA VAL A 197 -12.67 -7.83 -0.89
C VAL A 197 -11.30 -7.95 -1.57
N PRO A 198 -10.85 -6.97 -2.37
CA PRO A 198 -9.51 -6.98 -2.93
C PRO A 198 -8.46 -7.11 -1.80
N PRO A 199 -7.35 -7.83 -2.00
CA PRO A 199 -6.38 -8.07 -0.94
C PRO A 199 -5.91 -6.74 -0.33
N PRO A 200 -5.71 -6.66 1.00
CA PRO A 200 -5.37 -5.40 1.68
C PRO A 200 -3.94 -4.91 1.39
N PHE A 201 -3.22 -5.59 0.50
CA PHE A 201 -1.84 -5.34 0.13
C PHE A 201 -1.73 -5.03 -1.36
N ASP A 202 -0.80 -4.15 -1.72
CA ASP A 202 -0.56 -3.78 -3.12
C ASP A 202 -0.05 -5.02 -3.88
N PRO A 203 -0.80 -5.52 -4.88
CA PRO A 203 -0.49 -6.79 -5.54
C PRO A 203 0.83 -6.73 -6.32
N ILE A 204 1.23 -5.55 -6.81
CA ILE A 204 2.49 -5.37 -7.54
C ILE A 204 3.66 -5.49 -6.57
N ILE A 205 3.56 -4.84 -5.41
CA ILE A 205 4.61 -4.90 -4.39
C ILE A 205 4.71 -6.30 -3.80
N CYS A 206 3.59 -6.98 -3.53
CA CYS A 206 3.59 -8.37 -3.07
C CYS A 206 4.22 -9.31 -4.11
N ALA A 207 3.85 -9.20 -5.38
CA ALA A 207 4.47 -9.99 -6.46
C ALA A 207 5.98 -9.72 -6.57
N GLN A 208 6.41 -8.48 -6.38
CA GLN A 208 7.82 -8.13 -6.33
C GLN A 208 8.57 -8.83 -5.18
N ILE A 209 7.99 -8.82 -3.97
CA ILE A 209 8.59 -9.48 -2.81
C ILE A 209 8.65 -11.01 -3.02
N VAL A 210 7.58 -11.62 -3.54
CA VAL A 210 7.51 -13.05 -3.88
C VAL A 210 8.60 -13.42 -4.88
N ALA A 211 8.72 -12.68 -5.99
CA ALA A 211 9.76 -12.92 -6.99
C ALA A 211 11.17 -12.82 -6.38
N MET A 212 11.40 -11.90 -5.43
CA MET A 212 12.66 -11.81 -4.72
C MET A 212 12.93 -13.00 -3.80
N ILE A 213 11.89 -13.55 -3.16
CA ILE A 213 12.03 -14.73 -2.31
C ILE A 213 12.42 -15.96 -3.15
N GLU A 214 11.69 -16.21 -4.24
CA GLU A 214 11.89 -17.37 -5.11
C GLU A 214 13.25 -17.38 -5.83
N HIS A 215 13.78 -16.20 -6.16
CA HIS A 215 15.02 -16.07 -6.94
C HIS A 215 16.25 -15.70 -6.10
N SER A 216 16.15 -15.75 -4.76
CA SER A 216 17.32 -15.55 -3.91
C SER A 216 17.99 -16.87 -3.59
N ASP A 217 19.32 -16.83 -3.41
CA ASP A 217 20.09 -17.96 -2.87
C ASP A 217 19.84 -18.19 -1.35
N SER A 218 19.04 -17.34 -0.71
CA SER A 218 18.72 -17.42 0.72
C SER A 218 17.58 -18.40 0.97
N THR A 219 17.80 -19.33 1.88
CA THR A 219 16.83 -20.39 2.23
C THR A 219 15.79 -19.96 3.26
N SER A 220 15.95 -18.78 3.85
CA SER A 220 15.00 -18.22 4.81
C SER A 220 15.02 -16.70 4.82
N PHE A 221 13.87 -16.09 5.14
CA PHE A 221 13.67 -14.65 5.21
C PHE A 221 12.95 -14.28 6.49
N LYS A 222 13.43 -13.25 7.19
CA LYS A 222 12.76 -12.76 8.39
C LYS A 222 11.53 -11.94 8.02
N LEU A 223 10.38 -12.25 8.62
CA LEU A 223 9.11 -11.58 8.30
C LEU A 223 9.15 -10.06 8.55
N SER A 224 9.90 -9.61 9.57
CA SER A 224 10.07 -8.17 9.82
C SER A 224 10.80 -7.47 8.68
N GLU A 225 11.83 -8.09 8.09
CA GLU A 225 12.58 -7.53 6.97
C GLU A 225 11.72 -7.44 5.71
N LEU A 226 10.85 -8.43 5.48
CA LEU A 226 9.91 -8.40 4.35
C LEU A 226 8.84 -7.31 4.52
N ARG A 227 8.41 -7.03 5.76
CA ARG A 227 7.50 -5.90 6.06
C ARG A 227 8.19 -4.55 5.85
N GLU A 228 9.41 -4.39 6.35
CA GLU A 228 10.22 -3.18 6.11
C GLU A 228 10.45 -2.95 4.61
N MET A 229 10.67 -4.01 3.85
CA MET A 229 10.81 -3.94 2.39
C MET A 229 9.50 -3.50 1.72
N TYR A 230 8.36 -4.03 2.15
CA TYR A 230 7.05 -3.61 1.66
C TYR A 230 6.81 -2.12 1.93
N GLU A 231 7.11 -1.65 3.14
CA GLU A 231 6.98 -0.24 3.53
C GLU A 231 7.88 0.69 2.70
N LYS A 232 9.11 0.25 2.44
CA LYS A 232 10.07 0.96 1.60
C LYS A 232 9.57 1.05 0.14
N LEU A 233 9.11 -0.05 -0.43
CA LEU A 233 8.57 -0.08 -1.80
C LEU A 233 7.31 0.77 -1.96
N MET A 234 6.45 0.80 -0.94
CA MET A 234 5.28 1.70 -0.89
C MET A 234 5.71 3.18 -0.86
N SER A 235 6.74 3.50 -0.08
CA SER A 235 7.28 4.86 0.06
C SER A 235 7.96 5.33 -1.23
N ASP A 236 8.76 4.47 -1.87
CA ASP A 236 9.44 4.76 -3.14
C ASP A 236 8.44 5.04 -4.29
N LYS A 237 7.24 4.45 -4.23
CA LYS A 237 6.14 4.69 -5.17
C LYS A 237 5.30 5.94 -4.87
N GLY A 238 5.71 6.76 -3.90
CA GLY A 238 4.99 7.97 -3.51
C GLY A 238 3.65 7.71 -2.81
N ARG A 239 3.45 6.48 -2.30
CA ARG A 239 2.26 6.08 -1.52
C ARG A 239 2.67 5.66 -0.10
N PRO A 240 3.28 6.56 0.69
CA PRO A 240 3.72 6.21 2.04
C PRO A 240 2.53 5.79 2.90
N LEU A 241 2.73 4.75 3.71
CA LEU A 241 1.73 4.27 4.65
C LEU A 241 1.52 5.35 5.73
N GLN A 242 0.32 5.93 5.78
CA GLN A 242 -0.06 6.79 6.91
C GLN A 242 -0.25 5.91 8.15
N ASP A 243 0.25 6.37 9.31
CA ASP A 243 0.49 5.74 10.63
C ASP A 243 -0.57 4.79 11.27
N LYS A 244 -1.57 4.32 10.53
CA LYS A 244 -2.57 3.33 11.00
C LYS A 244 -2.76 2.13 10.07
N ARG A 245 -1.88 1.92 9.10
CA ARG A 245 -1.98 0.83 8.11
C ARG A 245 -0.68 0.03 7.94
N GLU A 246 0.17 -0.07 8.97
CA GLU A 246 1.24 -1.07 8.91
C GLU A 246 0.65 -2.45 8.56
N PRO A 247 1.29 -3.22 7.65
CA PRO A 247 0.83 -4.57 7.33
C PRO A 247 0.80 -5.38 8.62
N HIS A 248 -0.39 -5.79 9.09
CA HIS A 248 -0.48 -6.65 10.27
C HIS A 248 0.34 -7.91 10.00
N SER A 249 1.36 -8.19 10.82
CA SER A 249 2.39 -9.19 10.54
C SER A 249 1.81 -10.55 10.15
N THR A 250 0.80 -11.02 10.89
CA THR A 250 0.11 -12.28 10.60
C THR A 250 -0.57 -12.26 9.23
N ARG A 251 -1.33 -11.22 8.89
CA ARG A 251 -2.04 -11.13 7.60
C ARG A 251 -1.09 -11.02 6.42
N PHE A 252 0.01 -10.29 6.59
CA PHE A 252 1.03 -10.14 5.57
C PHE A 252 1.76 -11.47 5.31
N LYS A 253 2.09 -12.19 6.39
CA LYS A 253 2.66 -13.54 6.32
C LYS A 253 1.73 -14.51 5.61
N ASP A 254 0.46 -14.59 6.04
CA ASP A 254 -0.53 -15.50 5.46
C ASP A 254 -0.71 -15.20 3.96
N HIS A 255 -0.79 -13.92 3.59
CA HIS A 255 -0.90 -13.51 2.19
C HIS A 255 0.34 -13.86 1.34
N LEU A 256 1.55 -13.75 1.89
CA LEU A 256 2.77 -14.15 1.18
C LEU A 256 2.86 -15.68 1.03
N LEU A 257 2.46 -16.45 2.05
CA LEU A 257 2.43 -17.91 1.99
C LEU A 257 1.40 -18.43 0.98
N ASP A 258 0.25 -17.75 0.84
CA ASP A 258 -0.72 -18.06 -0.22
C ASP A 258 -0.12 -17.92 -1.63
N LEU A 259 0.84 -17.01 -1.80
CA LEU A 259 1.54 -16.78 -3.07
C LEU A 259 2.79 -17.66 -3.23
N LEU A 260 3.27 -18.30 -2.16
CA LEU A 260 4.48 -19.10 -2.09
C LEU A 260 4.17 -20.52 -1.59
N PRO A 261 3.54 -21.38 -2.42
CA PRO A 261 3.05 -22.69 -1.98
C PRO A 261 4.17 -23.62 -1.46
N GLU A 262 5.42 -23.42 -1.91
CA GLU A 262 6.59 -24.21 -1.50
C GLU A 262 7.31 -23.67 -0.24
N TRP A 263 6.79 -22.61 0.37
CA TRP A 263 7.36 -21.99 1.58
C TRP A 263 6.47 -22.23 2.80
N ASP A 264 7.07 -22.21 3.99
CA ASP A 264 6.37 -22.37 5.27
C ASP A 264 6.92 -21.42 6.34
N GLU A 265 6.15 -21.23 7.42
CA GLU A 265 6.59 -20.44 8.56
C GLU A 265 7.48 -21.25 9.51
N PHE A 266 8.53 -20.59 10.00
CA PHE A 266 9.41 -21.13 11.02
C PHE A 266 9.68 -20.06 12.07
N SER A 267 9.49 -20.40 13.35
CA SER A 267 9.79 -19.49 14.47
C SER A 267 11.13 -19.88 15.11
N LYS A 268 12.04 -18.91 15.25
CA LYS A 268 13.33 -19.11 15.93
C LYS A 268 13.49 -18.11 17.07
N GLY A 269 13.81 -18.59 18.28
CA GLY A 269 14.14 -17.74 19.43
C GLY A 269 13.98 -18.44 20.78
N ASP A 270 14.80 -18.05 21.76
CA ASP A 270 14.71 -18.47 23.15
C ASP A 270 13.63 -17.68 23.92
N GLU A 271 13.17 -18.26 25.04
CA GLU A 271 12.03 -17.85 25.85
C GLU A 271 11.91 -16.33 26.06
N GLY A 272 11.14 -15.67 25.19
CA GLY A 272 10.76 -14.26 25.32
C GLY A 272 10.62 -13.50 24.00
N ARG A 273 11.36 -13.87 22.94
CA ARG A 273 11.28 -13.20 21.62
C ARG A 273 11.35 -14.22 20.48
N LYS A 274 10.18 -14.57 19.93
CA LYS A 274 10.07 -15.44 18.76
C LYS A 274 10.11 -14.59 17.49
N ASP A 275 11.20 -14.68 16.74
CA ASP A 275 11.26 -14.12 15.39
C ASP A 275 10.62 -15.10 14.40
N VAL A 276 9.75 -14.59 13.53
CA VAL A 276 9.06 -15.38 12.48
C VAL A 276 9.86 -15.28 11.19
N PHE A 277 10.17 -16.42 10.59
CA PHE A 277 10.83 -16.57 9.31
C PHE A 277 9.92 -17.29 8.33
N LEU A 278 10.06 -17.00 7.03
CA LEU A 278 9.59 -17.86 5.95
C LEU A 278 10.78 -18.67 5.44
N SER A 279 10.63 -19.98 5.28
CA SER A 279 11.67 -20.87 4.75
C SER A 279 11.12 -21.84 3.73
N HIS A 280 11.95 -22.21 2.76
CA HIS A 280 11.59 -23.20 1.76
C HIS A 280 11.35 -24.58 2.39
N LYS A 281 10.29 -25.29 1.97
CA LYS A 281 9.90 -26.60 2.52
C LYS A 281 10.92 -27.71 2.26
N PHE A 282 11.72 -27.60 1.20
CA PHE A 282 12.73 -28.59 0.81
C PHE A 282 14.17 -28.05 0.95
N LYS A 283 15.08 -28.88 1.48
CA LYS A 283 16.51 -28.60 1.60
C LYS A 283 17.20 -28.69 0.24
N VAL A 284 17.60 -27.53 -0.31
CA VAL A 284 18.72 -27.16 -1.22
C VAL A 284 19.33 -28.19 -2.20
N VAL A 285 19.48 -29.47 -1.85
CA VAL A 285 20.21 -30.48 -2.66
C VAL A 285 19.36 -31.06 -3.80
N GLU A 286 18.02 -31.14 -3.66
CA GLU A 286 17.14 -31.58 -4.75
C GLU A 286 16.78 -30.45 -5.73
N GLU A 287 16.74 -29.20 -5.26
CA GLU A 287 16.45 -28.01 -6.08
C GLU A 287 17.57 -27.72 -7.10
N LEU A 288 18.83 -27.89 -6.67
CA LEU A 288 20.01 -27.78 -7.55
C LEU A 288 20.01 -28.84 -8.66
N ALA A 289 19.36 -29.98 -8.44
CA ALA A 289 19.23 -31.04 -9.45
C ALA A 289 18.06 -30.81 -10.44
N LYS A 290 17.01 -30.07 -10.04
CA LYS A 290 15.88 -29.67 -10.90
C LYS A 290 16.21 -28.47 -11.78
N THR A 291 16.92 -27.48 -11.24
CA THR A 291 17.26 -26.21 -11.93
C THR A 291 18.18 -26.41 -13.14
N TYR A 292 19.03 -27.43 -13.15
CA TYR A 292 19.92 -27.73 -14.29
C TYR A 292 19.27 -28.48 -15.46
N LYS A 293 17.96 -28.78 -15.41
CA LYS A 293 17.22 -29.44 -16.49
C LYS A 293 16.06 -28.62 -17.07
N SER A 294 15.96 -27.31 -16.78
CA SER A 294 14.74 -26.53 -17.04
C SER A 294 14.38 -26.41 -18.53
N GLN A 295 13.54 -27.30 -19.03
CA GLN A 295 12.50 -26.90 -19.97
C GLN A 295 11.49 -26.07 -19.18
N ILE A 296 11.03 -24.96 -19.75
CA ILE A 296 9.92 -24.18 -19.19
C ILE A 296 8.73 -25.15 -19.04
N GLY A 297 8.28 -25.39 -17.81
CA GLY A 297 7.12 -26.24 -17.55
C GLY A 297 5.87 -25.64 -18.19
N GLN A 298 4.84 -26.45 -18.40
CA GLN A 298 3.57 -25.97 -18.98
C GLN A 298 2.95 -24.83 -18.14
N GLU A 299 3.09 -24.90 -16.82
CA GLU A 299 2.60 -23.86 -15.89
C GLU A 299 3.36 -22.55 -16.05
N ASP A 300 4.69 -22.58 -16.06
CA ASP A 300 5.53 -21.40 -16.29
C ASP A 300 5.25 -20.77 -17.65
N ALA A 301 5.09 -21.59 -18.70
CA ALA A 301 4.74 -21.11 -20.04
C ALA A 301 3.39 -20.38 -20.04
N LEU A 302 2.39 -20.90 -19.32
CA LEU A 302 1.11 -20.22 -19.14
C LEU A 302 1.25 -18.90 -18.39
N ILE A 303 2.09 -18.83 -17.36
CA ILE A 303 2.37 -17.59 -16.61
C ILE A 303 3.04 -16.56 -17.54
N PHE A 304 4.07 -16.95 -18.29
CA PHE A 304 4.71 -16.08 -19.28
C PHE A 304 3.72 -15.54 -20.30
N MET A 305 2.85 -16.40 -20.84
CA MET A 305 1.84 -15.97 -21.81
C MET A 305 0.78 -15.05 -21.20
N ARG A 306 0.35 -15.30 -19.96
CA ARG A 306 -0.56 -14.40 -19.23
C ARG A 306 0.09 -13.03 -18.99
N ALA A 307 1.36 -13.00 -18.58
CA ALA A 307 2.11 -11.76 -18.42
C ALA A 307 2.24 -11.01 -19.76
N ALA A 308 2.52 -11.72 -20.86
CA ALA A 308 2.58 -11.13 -22.19
C ALA A 308 1.23 -10.51 -22.63
N VAL A 309 0.11 -11.20 -22.37
CA VAL A 309 -1.24 -10.68 -22.66
C VAL A 309 -1.54 -9.43 -21.83
N MET A 310 -1.25 -9.45 -20.52
CA MET A 310 -1.43 -8.27 -19.65
C MET A 310 -0.58 -7.09 -20.14
N MET A 311 0.68 -7.33 -20.50
CA MET A 311 1.57 -6.30 -21.04
C MET A 311 1.05 -5.73 -22.37
N HIS A 312 0.49 -6.58 -23.24
CA HIS A 312 -0.14 -6.16 -24.49
C HIS A 312 -1.31 -5.21 -24.23
N GLU A 313 -2.20 -5.57 -23.29
CA GLU A 313 -3.33 -4.72 -22.89
C GLU A 313 -2.89 -3.37 -22.32
N LEU A 314 -1.89 -3.37 -21.42
CA LEU A 314 -1.33 -2.14 -20.85
C LEU A 314 -0.74 -1.20 -21.91
N CYS A 315 -0.09 -1.76 -22.94
CA CYS A 315 0.46 -0.98 -24.04
C CYS A 315 -0.64 -0.37 -24.92
N LEU A 316 -1.80 -1.02 -25.04
CA LEU A 316 -2.93 -0.49 -25.79
C LEU A 316 -3.66 0.65 -25.07
N GLN A 317 -3.62 0.69 -23.73
CA GLN A 317 -4.30 1.72 -22.94
C GLN A 317 -3.56 3.07 -22.92
N ASN A 318 -2.24 3.08 -23.11
CA ASN A 318 -1.41 4.29 -23.06
C ASN A 318 -1.21 4.91 -24.45
N GLN A 319 -2.15 5.74 -24.87
CA GLN A 319 -2.07 6.46 -26.15
C GLN A 319 -2.04 7.97 -25.90
N LYS A 320 -0.85 8.56 -25.96
CA LYS A 320 -0.66 10.01 -25.97
C LYS A 320 0.13 10.36 -27.22
N PRO A 321 -0.54 10.70 -28.33
CA PRO A 321 0.15 11.11 -29.55
C PRO A 321 0.97 12.38 -29.29
N PHE A 322 2.01 12.57 -30.11
CA PHE A 322 2.81 13.78 -30.07
C PHE A 322 1.95 15.04 -30.30
N ASP A 323 1.93 15.93 -29.32
CA ASP A 323 1.14 17.17 -29.31
C ASP A 323 1.90 18.39 -29.87
N GLY A 324 3.07 18.17 -30.44
CA GLY A 324 3.97 19.22 -30.92
C GLY A 324 5.04 19.64 -29.92
N SER A 325 5.10 19.02 -28.72
CA SER A 325 6.09 19.35 -27.72
C SER A 325 6.65 18.13 -26.97
N PHE A 326 7.82 18.30 -26.35
CA PHE A 326 8.43 17.32 -25.45
C PHE A 326 8.48 17.91 -24.02
N PRO A 327 7.41 17.79 -23.23
CA PRO A 327 7.43 18.30 -21.86
C PRO A 327 8.47 17.58 -21.01
N PRO A 328 8.95 18.16 -19.89
CA PRO A 328 10.01 17.56 -19.06
C PRO A 328 9.71 16.14 -18.57
N ASN A 329 8.44 15.80 -18.39
CA ASN A 329 7.97 14.48 -17.97
C ASN A 329 7.55 13.57 -19.13
N CYS A 330 7.76 13.93 -20.40
CA CYS A 330 7.35 13.13 -21.56
C CYS A 330 7.94 11.71 -21.56
N LEU A 331 9.08 11.52 -20.87
CA LEU A 331 9.71 10.21 -20.75
C LEU A 331 8.89 9.24 -19.90
N THR A 332 8.30 9.72 -18.80
CA THR A 332 7.57 8.90 -17.83
C THR A 332 6.05 8.99 -18.01
N ALA A 333 5.53 10.09 -18.53
CA ALA A 333 4.10 10.38 -18.62
C ALA A 333 3.33 9.49 -19.63
N CYS A 334 4.06 8.83 -20.54
CA CYS A 334 3.52 7.91 -21.54
C CYS A 334 3.67 6.44 -21.14
N VAL A 335 4.20 6.15 -19.94
CA VAL A 335 4.45 4.78 -19.46
C VAL A 335 3.77 4.57 -18.12
N ASN A 336 2.95 3.53 -18.02
CA ASN A 336 2.30 3.15 -16.77
C ASN A 336 3.28 2.56 -15.74
N GLU A 337 2.86 2.52 -14.48
CA GLU A 337 3.68 2.08 -13.36
C GLU A 337 3.94 0.56 -13.39
N GLU A 338 2.96 -0.22 -13.82
CA GLU A 338 3.02 -1.68 -13.92
C GLU A 338 4.10 -2.07 -14.93
N MET A 339 4.11 -1.45 -16.11
CA MET A 339 5.11 -1.70 -17.16
C MET A 339 6.52 -1.30 -16.72
N ARG A 340 6.66 -0.14 -16.05
CA ARG A 340 7.95 0.28 -15.48
C ARG A 340 8.43 -0.69 -14.42
N SER A 341 7.54 -1.17 -13.56
CA SER A 341 7.88 -2.13 -12.50
C SER A 341 8.31 -3.46 -13.10
N PHE A 342 7.55 -3.98 -14.07
CA PHE A 342 7.87 -5.21 -14.80
C PHE A 342 9.23 -5.12 -15.48
N LEU A 343 9.47 -4.08 -16.28
CA LEU A 343 10.75 -3.93 -16.99
C LEU A 343 11.93 -3.66 -16.06
N ASN A 344 11.72 -3.03 -14.91
CA ASN A 344 12.78 -2.92 -13.90
C ASN A 344 13.22 -4.30 -13.41
N VAL A 345 12.27 -5.20 -13.12
CA VAL A 345 12.56 -6.58 -12.70
C VAL A 345 13.19 -7.37 -13.86
N VAL A 346 12.68 -7.25 -15.08
CA VAL A 346 13.25 -7.94 -16.25
C VAL A 346 14.70 -7.50 -16.52
N LEU A 347 14.99 -6.20 -16.47
CA LEU A 347 16.32 -5.67 -16.82
C LEU A 347 17.36 -5.80 -15.70
N ARG A 348 16.94 -5.97 -14.44
CA ARG A 348 17.84 -5.95 -13.28
C ARG A 348 17.73 -7.19 -12.39
N GLY A 349 16.80 -8.07 -12.68
CA GLY A 349 16.41 -9.16 -11.81
C GLY A 349 15.64 -8.70 -10.56
N PRO A 350 15.17 -9.68 -9.78
CA PRO A 350 14.41 -9.44 -8.54
C PRO A 350 15.21 -8.67 -7.48
N SER A 351 16.55 -8.70 -7.51
CA SER A 351 17.40 -7.93 -6.58
C SER A 351 17.20 -6.42 -6.68
N SER A 352 16.64 -5.91 -7.78
CA SER A 352 16.27 -4.50 -7.93
C SER A 352 15.16 -4.04 -6.98
N ILE A 353 14.42 -4.99 -6.41
CA ILE A 353 13.27 -4.79 -5.53
C ILE A 353 13.73 -4.42 -4.11
N ARG A 354 14.94 -4.79 -3.70
CA ARG A 354 15.45 -4.47 -2.35
C ARG A 354 15.61 -2.96 -2.08
N GLY A 355 15.51 -2.12 -3.12
CA GLY A 355 15.80 -0.70 -3.08
C GLY A 355 17.28 -0.50 -2.73
N SER A 356 18.05 0.11 -3.63
CA SER A 356 19.47 0.37 -3.36
C SER A 356 19.65 1.00 -1.97
N SER A 357 20.44 0.34 -1.11
CA SER A 357 21.12 1.03 -0.01
C SER A 357 21.79 2.28 -0.62
N LYS A 358 21.78 3.38 0.13
CA LYS A 358 22.28 4.71 -0.29
C LYS A 358 23.79 4.72 -0.49
N THR A 359 24.34 3.83 -1.30
CA THR A 359 25.75 3.77 -1.65
C THR A 359 25.90 3.99 -3.14
N SER A 360 26.51 5.15 -3.44
CA SER A 360 27.11 5.61 -4.69
C SER A 360 26.22 5.82 -5.94
N GLY A 361 25.73 7.06 -6.08
CA GLY A 361 25.60 7.74 -7.38
C GLY A 361 24.18 7.92 -7.92
N ASP A 362 23.54 9.03 -7.55
CA ASP A 362 22.24 9.51 -8.07
C ASP A 362 22.17 9.55 -9.62
N VAL A 363 23.33 9.67 -10.30
CA VAL A 363 23.46 9.66 -11.77
C VAL A 363 23.13 8.28 -12.38
N ASN A 364 23.53 7.18 -11.74
CA ASN A 364 23.27 5.83 -12.24
C ASN A 364 21.79 5.45 -12.11
N LEU A 365 21.12 5.91 -11.05
CA LEU A 365 19.69 5.64 -10.85
C LEU A 365 18.85 6.35 -11.92
N LYS A 366 19.11 7.65 -12.17
CA LYS A 366 18.43 8.45 -13.21
C LYS A 366 18.70 7.91 -14.61
N THR A 367 19.92 7.47 -14.91
CA THR A 367 20.24 6.91 -16.23
C THR A 367 19.49 5.61 -16.48
N ARG A 368 19.39 4.75 -15.46
CA ARG A 368 18.68 3.48 -15.59
C ARG A 368 17.16 3.66 -15.69
N GLU A 369 16.59 4.59 -14.93
CA GLU A 369 15.16 4.92 -15.06
C GLU A 369 14.84 5.40 -16.48
N LYS A 370 15.74 6.20 -17.08
CA LYS A 370 15.62 6.60 -18.49
C LYS A 370 15.62 5.40 -19.43
N ILE A 371 16.51 4.43 -19.24
CA ILE A 371 16.58 3.21 -20.08
C ILE A 371 15.26 2.42 -20.00
N VAL A 372 14.74 2.20 -18.80
CA VAL A 372 13.45 1.49 -18.59
C VAL A 372 12.33 2.21 -19.33
N CYS A 373 12.26 3.54 -19.21
CA CYS A 373 11.22 4.33 -19.89
C CYS A 373 11.38 4.31 -21.41
N ASN A 374 12.60 4.39 -21.94
CA ASN A 374 12.86 4.31 -23.38
C ASN A 374 12.42 2.96 -23.95
N ILE A 375 12.80 1.86 -23.30
CA ILE A 375 12.39 0.49 -23.71
C ILE A 375 10.88 0.36 -23.62
N SER A 376 10.26 0.90 -22.57
CA SER A 376 8.80 0.88 -22.43
C SER A 376 8.11 1.60 -23.60
N GLN A 377 8.59 2.78 -23.95
CA GLN A 377 8.06 3.57 -25.05
C GLN A 377 8.27 2.88 -26.42
N LEU A 378 9.41 2.20 -26.61
CA LEU A 378 9.67 1.38 -27.79
C LEU A 378 8.71 0.19 -27.87
N LEU A 379 8.45 -0.49 -26.75
CA LEU A 379 7.47 -1.56 -26.71
C LEU A 379 6.09 -1.03 -27.13
N ILE A 380 5.60 0.04 -26.49
CA ILE A 380 4.30 0.67 -26.82
C ILE A 380 4.23 1.03 -28.32
N TYR A 381 5.31 1.61 -28.87
CA TYR A 381 5.39 2.01 -30.28
C TYR A 381 5.30 0.82 -31.24
N ASN A 382 5.91 -0.32 -30.89
CA ASN A 382 5.98 -1.51 -31.73
C ASN A 382 4.80 -2.48 -31.57
N PHE A 383 3.95 -2.32 -30.54
CA PHE A 383 2.81 -3.22 -30.33
C PHE A 383 1.74 -3.11 -31.44
N THR A 384 1.26 -4.26 -31.91
CA THR A 384 0.20 -4.35 -32.92
C THR A 384 -1.17 -4.48 -32.26
N LYS A 385 -2.14 -3.67 -32.70
CA LYS A 385 -3.55 -3.88 -32.36
C LYS A 385 -4.08 -5.02 -33.23
N ARG A 386 -4.81 -5.97 -32.64
CA ARG A 386 -5.55 -6.99 -33.40
C ARG A 386 -6.54 -6.26 -34.30
N THR A 387 -6.35 -6.39 -35.60
CA THR A 387 -7.31 -5.94 -36.62
C THR A 387 -8.20 -7.12 -36.95
N HIS A 388 -9.52 -6.96 -36.85
CA HIS A 388 -10.49 -8.01 -37.23
C HIS A 388 -10.44 -8.36 -38.74
N HIS A 389 -9.70 -7.60 -39.54
CA HIS A 389 -9.47 -7.89 -40.95
C HIS A 389 -8.08 -8.49 -41.20
N PRO A 390 -7.98 -9.53 -42.06
CA PRO A 390 -6.71 -10.08 -42.51
C PRO A 390 -6.04 -9.05 -43.43
N VAL A 391 -5.20 -8.19 -42.85
CA VAL A 391 -4.40 -7.25 -43.63
C VAL A 391 -3.26 -8.03 -44.29
N LYS A 392 -3.25 -8.03 -45.63
CA LYS A 392 -2.34 -8.78 -46.52
C LYS A 392 -0.87 -8.30 -46.53
N THR A 393 -0.43 -7.47 -45.59
CA THR A 393 0.92 -6.91 -45.62
C THR A 393 1.59 -7.00 -44.25
N GLU A 394 2.74 -7.67 -44.22
CA GLU A 394 3.77 -7.66 -43.15
C GLU A 394 4.42 -6.28 -42.96
N ALA A 395 3.67 -5.19 -43.20
CA ALA A 395 4.18 -3.85 -42.96
C ALA A 395 4.22 -3.61 -41.45
N VAL A 396 5.40 -3.20 -40.95
CA VAL A 396 5.60 -2.74 -39.58
C VAL A 396 4.56 -1.65 -39.27
N ARG A 397 3.55 -1.99 -38.45
CA ARG A 397 2.32 -1.21 -38.24
C ARG A 397 2.55 -0.07 -37.23
N HIS A 398 3.54 0.78 -37.45
CA HIS A 398 3.74 1.97 -36.62
C HIS A 398 2.62 2.98 -36.92
N ASN A 399 1.82 3.30 -35.90
CA ASN A 399 0.69 4.25 -36.01
C ASN A 399 1.11 5.57 -35.35
N LYS A 400 0.90 6.69 -36.05
CA LYS A 400 1.10 8.06 -35.54
C LYS A 400 0.34 8.33 -34.23
N GLU A 401 -0.83 7.74 -34.03
CA GLU A 401 -1.62 7.89 -32.79
C GLU A 401 -0.97 7.23 -31.57
N ARG A 402 -0.06 6.27 -31.82
CA ARG A 402 0.67 5.49 -30.81
C ARG A 402 2.17 5.80 -30.82
N GLU A 403 2.56 6.84 -31.55
CA GLU A 403 3.91 7.37 -31.57
C GLU A 403 4.23 7.90 -30.18
N THR A 404 5.07 7.16 -29.45
CA THR A 404 5.59 7.61 -28.16
C THR A 404 6.67 8.68 -28.39
N PRO A 405 6.94 9.55 -27.41
CA PRO A 405 7.94 10.61 -27.54
C PRO A 405 9.34 10.14 -27.95
N PHE A 406 9.79 8.98 -27.43
CA PHE A 406 11.16 8.51 -27.62
C PHE A 406 11.51 8.19 -29.08
N PRO A 407 10.78 7.33 -29.83
CA PRO A 407 11.06 7.06 -31.24
C PRO A 407 11.12 8.31 -32.12
N LEU A 408 10.21 9.27 -31.88
CA LEU A 408 10.19 10.53 -32.63
C LEU A 408 11.41 11.39 -32.29
N TYR A 409 11.69 11.59 -31.00
CA TYR A 409 12.85 12.37 -30.55
C TYR A 409 14.17 11.76 -31.06
N HIS A 410 14.29 10.44 -31.00
CA HIS A 410 15.47 9.72 -31.47
C HIS A 410 15.68 9.95 -32.97
N GLY A 411 14.63 9.78 -33.78
CA GLY A 411 14.67 10.05 -35.22
C GLY A 411 15.02 11.51 -35.56
N LEU A 412 14.42 12.48 -34.87
CA LEU A 412 14.74 13.90 -35.03
C LEU A 412 16.21 14.20 -34.69
N LYS A 413 16.73 13.60 -33.62
CA LYS A 413 18.12 13.78 -33.19
C LYS A 413 19.11 13.16 -34.17
N LEU A 414 18.83 11.96 -34.67
CA LEU A 414 19.63 11.31 -35.71
C LEU A 414 19.66 12.14 -36.98
N HIS A 415 18.50 12.64 -37.42
CA HIS A 415 18.41 13.52 -38.58
C HIS A 415 19.18 14.82 -38.39
N GLY A 416 19.10 15.43 -37.21
CA GLY A 416 19.85 16.64 -36.86
C GLY A 416 21.36 16.45 -36.95
N ASN A 417 21.87 15.29 -36.52
CA ASN A 417 23.30 15.00 -36.47
C ASN A 417 23.87 14.53 -37.82
N ALA A 418 23.22 13.58 -38.48
CA ALA A 418 23.78 12.90 -39.66
C ALA A 418 23.17 13.38 -40.98
N ARG A 419 21.96 13.97 -40.95
CA ARG A 419 21.13 14.29 -42.13
C ARG A 419 20.96 13.10 -43.11
N SER A 420 21.17 11.87 -42.65
CA SER A 420 21.16 10.65 -43.45
C SER A 420 19.80 9.98 -43.42
N LYS A 421 19.11 10.00 -44.56
CA LYS A 421 17.85 9.25 -44.75
C LYS A 421 18.04 7.75 -44.52
N LYS A 422 19.13 7.18 -45.05
CA LYS A 422 19.44 5.75 -44.95
C LYS A 422 19.52 5.27 -43.50
N GLN A 423 20.19 6.03 -42.63
CA GLN A 423 20.32 5.65 -41.22
C GLN A 423 18.96 5.65 -40.51
N ILE A 424 18.13 6.66 -40.80
CA ILE A 424 16.78 6.78 -40.22
C ILE A 424 15.89 5.62 -40.67
N GLU A 425 16.01 5.19 -41.92
CA GLU A 425 15.25 4.05 -42.45
C GLU A 425 15.66 2.73 -41.80
N ILE A 426 16.96 2.49 -41.60
CA ILE A 426 17.46 1.31 -40.86
C ILE A 426 16.88 1.29 -39.43
N ASP A 427 16.96 2.41 -38.72
CA ASP A 427 16.47 2.49 -37.34
C ASP A 427 14.95 2.40 -37.26
N HIS A 428 14.24 2.84 -38.31
CA HIS A 428 12.80 2.68 -38.42
C HIS A 428 12.38 1.22 -38.64
N GLU A 429 13.07 0.50 -39.53
CA GLU A 429 12.86 -0.94 -39.76
C GLU A 429 13.12 -1.78 -38.50
N GLN A 430 14.08 -1.35 -37.67
CA GLN A 430 14.36 -1.97 -36.37
C GLN A 430 13.37 -1.57 -35.25
N GLY A 431 12.39 -0.71 -35.55
CA GLY A 431 11.40 -0.27 -34.57
C GLY A 431 11.93 0.73 -33.54
N VAL A 432 13.11 1.31 -33.76
CA VAL A 432 13.77 2.25 -32.83
C VAL A 432 13.37 3.70 -33.11
N SER A 433 13.14 4.03 -34.38
CA SER A 433 12.79 5.38 -34.85
C SER A 433 11.46 5.41 -35.61
N VAL A 434 10.89 6.61 -35.69
CA VAL A 434 9.87 6.93 -36.70
C VAL A 434 10.47 6.98 -38.10
N SER A 435 9.62 6.90 -39.12
CA SER A 435 10.05 6.97 -40.52
C SER A 435 10.65 8.33 -40.90
N TYR A 436 11.50 8.34 -41.92
CA TYR A 436 12.06 9.58 -42.47
C TYR A 436 10.96 10.56 -42.93
N ASN A 437 9.90 10.05 -43.55
CA ASN A 437 8.76 10.86 -43.97
C ASN A 437 8.08 11.56 -42.79
N ARG A 438 7.93 10.84 -41.66
CA ARG A 438 7.36 11.39 -40.44
C ARG A 438 8.24 12.51 -39.84
N ILE A 439 9.56 12.34 -39.86
CA ILE A 439 10.51 13.40 -39.47
C ILE A 439 10.35 14.65 -40.34
N MET A 440 10.28 14.48 -41.67
CA MET A 440 10.10 15.59 -42.59
C MET A 440 8.74 16.28 -42.42
N GLU A 441 7.68 15.53 -42.10
CA GLU A 441 6.37 16.07 -41.75
C GLU A 441 6.44 16.98 -40.50
N VAL A 442 7.10 16.51 -39.43
CA VAL A 442 7.29 17.30 -38.21
C VAL A 442 8.13 18.54 -38.48
N LYS A 443 9.25 18.42 -39.22
CA LYS A 443 10.07 19.57 -39.62
C LYS A 443 9.26 20.61 -40.40
N ARG A 444 8.44 20.18 -41.35
CA ARG A 444 7.58 21.08 -42.13
C ARG A 444 6.53 21.75 -41.25
N SER A 445 5.94 21.01 -40.32
CA SER A 445 4.97 21.55 -39.35
C SER A 445 5.60 22.62 -38.46
N VAL A 446 6.81 22.37 -37.94
CA VAL A 446 7.59 23.38 -37.20
C VAL A 446 7.86 24.59 -38.08
N ALA A 447 8.33 24.40 -39.31
CA ALA A 447 8.63 25.50 -40.23
C ALA A 447 7.39 26.38 -40.50
N ARG A 448 6.20 25.80 -40.65
CA ARG A 448 4.94 26.56 -40.83
C ARG A 448 4.66 27.48 -39.67
N VAL A 449 4.68 26.94 -38.44
CA VAL A 449 4.34 27.74 -37.26
C VAL A 449 5.40 28.80 -36.99
N VAL A 450 6.67 28.50 -37.29
CA VAL A 450 7.76 29.49 -37.24
C VAL A 450 7.54 30.62 -38.25
N CYS A 451 7.21 30.30 -39.50
CA CYS A 451 6.92 31.30 -40.53
C CYS A 451 5.70 32.15 -40.17
N ALA A 452 4.60 31.54 -39.71
CA ALA A 452 3.41 32.25 -39.27
C ALA A 452 3.72 33.23 -38.13
N ARG A 453 4.61 32.82 -37.20
CA ARG A 453 5.10 33.68 -36.13
C ARG A 453 5.94 34.84 -36.65
N HIS A 454 6.79 34.64 -37.67
CA HIS A 454 7.51 35.75 -38.31
C HIS A 454 6.57 36.72 -39.01
N THR A 455 5.54 36.22 -39.71
CA THR A 455 4.51 37.07 -40.31
C THR A 455 3.80 37.91 -39.26
N GLN A 456 3.48 37.32 -38.10
CA GLN A 456 2.87 38.05 -36.98
C GLN A 456 3.81 39.10 -36.38
N ASP A 457 5.09 38.78 -36.26
CA ASP A 457 6.11 39.69 -35.72
C ASP A 457 6.47 40.82 -36.70
N GLY A 458 6.25 40.62 -38.00
CA GLY A 458 6.75 41.47 -39.07
C GLY A 458 8.26 41.36 -39.31
N VAL A 459 8.94 40.45 -38.60
CA VAL A 459 10.40 40.26 -38.65
C VAL A 459 10.78 38.80 -38.41
N VAL A 460 11.87 38.35 -39.03
CA VAL A 460 12.43 37.02 -38.82
C VAL A 460 13.36 37.05 -37.60
N LEU A 461 12.95 36.41 -36.51
CA LEU A 461 13.70 36.33 -35.26
C LEU A 461 13.68 34.91 -34.70
N PRO A 462 14.75 34.43 -34.04
CA PRO A 462 14.72 33.17 -33.31
C PRO A 462 13.53 33.10 -32.36
N THR A 463 12.85 31.96 -32.32
CA THR A 463 11.57 31.80 -31.62
C THR A 463 11.67 31.89 -30.09
N ASN A 464 12.89 31.76 -29.57
CA ASN A 464 13.27 31.93 -28.17
C ASN A 464 13.63 33.38 -27.79
N SER A 465 13.66 34.31 -28.75
CA SER A 465 13.90 35.73 -28.48
C SER A 465 12.81 36.30 -27.58
N ARG A 466 13.14 37.29 -26.74
CA ARG A 466 12.14 37.99 -25.91
C ARG A 466 11.52 39.17 -26.67
N LEU A 467 10.26 39.46 -26.36
CA LEU A 467 9.57 40.64 -26.87
C LEU A 467 9.87 41.86 -26.01
N ASN A 468 9.64 43.05 -26.58
CA ASN A 468 9.76 44.36 -25.93
C ASN A 468 11.16 44.68 -25.38
N VAL A 469 12.21 44.16 -26.03
CA VAL A 469 13.61 44.46 -25.69
C VAL A 469 14.36 44.90 -26.92
N PHE A 470 15.37 45.75 -26.72
CA PHE A 470 16.30 46.09 -27.78
C PHE A 470 17.04 44.84 -28.23
N ALA A 471 17.10 44.62 -29.55
CA ALA A 471 17.77 43.48 -30.14
C ALA A 471 18.70 43.95 -31.26
N THR A 472 19.92 43.44 -31.27
CA THR A 472 20.83 43.56 -32.41
C THR A 472 20.86 42.23 -33.15
N HIS A 473 21.03 42.27 -34.47
CA HIS A 473 21.24 41.06 -35.24
C HIS A 473 22.43 41.24 -36.17
N ASP A 474 23.22 40.18 -36.27
CA ASP A 474 24.33 40.05 -37.20
C ASP A 474 23.91 39.03 -38.25
N VAL A 475 24.06 39.41 -39.52
CA VAL A 475 23.82 38.54 -40.67
C VAL A 475 25.18 38.20 -41.26
N ASP A 476 25.51 36.92 -41.33
CA ASP A 476 26.73 36.44 -41.97
C ASP A 476 26.37 35.48 -43.12
N ASN A 477 27.13 35.56 -44.21
CA ASN A 477 26.95 34.67 -45.35
C ASN A 477 27.73 33.38 -45.09
N ILE A 478 27.02 32.25 -45.00
CA ILE A 478 27.65 30.94 -44.95
C ILE A 478 27.96 30.53 -46.39
N ASP A 479 29.00 31.12 -46.97
CA ASP A 479 29.58 30.64 -48.22
C ASP A 479 30.64 29.58 -47.88
N SER A 480 30.32 28.30 -48.09
CA SER A 480 31.38 27.30 -48.23
C SER A 480 32.13 27.60 -49.52
N LYS A 481 33.46 27.81 -49.43
CA LYS A 481 34.34 27.87 -50.61
C LYS A 481 34.39 26.48 -51.27
N ALA A 482 33.32 26.07 -51.95
CA ALA A 482 33.31 24.86 -52.74
C ALA A 482 33.94 25.14 -54.12
N LYS A 483 35.21 24.77 -54.26
CA LYS A 483 35.85 24.65 -55.58
C LYS A 483 35.45 23.30 -56.18
N GLY A 484 34.32 23.24 -56.88
CA GLY A 484 33.91 22.03 -57.61
C GLY A 484 32.64 22.23 -58.42
N ASN A 485 32.51 21.50 -59.54
CA ASN A 485 31.40 21.58 -60.51
C ASN A 485 30.02 21.17 -59.94
N PHE A 486 29.91 20.87 -58.64
CA PHE A 486 28.66 20.55 -57.93
C PHE A 486 28.09 21.76 -57.15
N SER A 487 28.70 22.94 -57.28
CA SER A 487 28.31 24.15 -56.55
C SER A 487 26.96 24.77 -56.93
N GLN A 488 26.27 24.26 -57.95
CA GLN A 488 24.93 24.75 -58.33
C GLN A 488 23.81 24.27 -57.39
N ASP A 489 24.05 23.24 -56.58
CA ASP A 489 23.08 22.66 -55.63
C ASP A 489 23.46 22.86 -54.15
N GLU A 490 24.52 23.63 -53.86
CA GLU A 490 24.88 23.98 -52.48
C GLU A 490 24.01 25.13 -51.98
N PHE A 491 23.33 24.91 -50.85
CA PHE A 491 22.51 25.95 -50.21
C PHE A 491 23.41 27.12 -49.77
N HIS A 492 23.28 28.27 -50.42
CA HIS A 492 23.71 29.56 -49.86
C HIS A 492 22.86 29.84 -48.62
N GLY A 493 23.48 29.78 -47.45
CA GLY A 493 22.81 30.00 -46.17
C GLY A 493 23.17 31.35 -45.58
N TYR A 494 22.21 32.02 -44.94
CA TYR A 494 22.49 33.17 -44.08
C TYR A 494 22.49 32.69 -42.62
N ALA A 495 23.58 32.93 -41.90
CA ALA A 495 23.60 32.83 -40.45
C ALA A 495 23.01 34.12 -39.87
N LEU A 496 21.90 34.01 -39.15
CA LEU A 496 21.33 35.12 -38.39
C LEU A 496 21.63 34.90 -36.90
N SER A 497 22.49 35.75 -36.34
CA SER A 497 22.73 35.81 -34.90
C SER A 497 21.93 36.95 -34.31
N VAL A 498 21.06 36.69 -33.34
CA VAL A 498 20.25 37.74 -32.69
C VAL A 498 20.58 37.81 -31.21
N THR A 499 20.89 39.01 -30.72
CA THR A 499 21.21 39.28 -29.33
C THR A 499 20.11 40.15 -28.70
N ASN A 500 19.41 39.63 -27.69
CA ASN A 500 18.49 40.42 -26.86
C ASN A 500 19.27 41.12 -25.73
N HIS A 501 19.24 42.44 -25.69
CA HIS A 501 19.89 43.26 -24.67
C HIS A 501 18.95 43.45 -23.48
N LEU A 502 19.03 42.52 -22.52
CA LEU A 502 18.21 42.54 -21.30
C LEU A 502 18.80 43.52 -20.29
N SER A 503 17.95 44.24 -19.57
CA SER A 503 18.37 45.08 -18.44
C SER A 503 17.58 44.74 -17.18
N HIS A 504 18.06 45.19 -16.02
CA HIS A 504 17.34 45.01 -14.75
C HIS A 504 15.92 45.60 -14.81
N ASN A 505 15.76 46.74 -15.50
CA ASN A 505 14.49 47.45 -15.61
C ASN A 505 13.62 46.96 -16.76
N ASN A 506 14.18 46.17 -17.69
CA ASN A 506 13.46 45.56 -18.79
C ASN A 506 14.01 44.17 -19.10
N PRO A 507 13.49 43.12 -18.43
CA PRO A 507 13.87 41.74 -18.70
C PRO A 507 13.22 41.19 -19.97
N GLY A 508 12.34 41.94 -20.64
CA GLY A 508 11.55 41.50 -21.78
C GLY A 508 10.52 40.41 -21.45
N VAL A 509 9.63 40.17 -22.41
CA VAL A 509 8.55 39.18 -22.26
C VAL A 509 8.98 37.85 -22.90
N LYS A 510 8.91 36.75 -22.12
CA LYS A 510 9.13 35.40 -22.65
C LYS A 510 7.99 35.03 -23.59
N ARG A 511 8.35 34.49 -24.76
CA ARG A 511 7.38 34.03 -25.75
C ARG A 511 6.79 32.68 -25.34
N PRO A 512 5.50 32.43 -25.63
CA PRO A 512 4.93 31.10 -25.44
C PRO A 512 5.61 30.10 -26.39
N PRO A 513 5.75 28.82 -25.97
CA PRO A 513 6.21 27.76 -26.84
C PRO A 513 5.40 27.69 -28.15
N ILE A 514 6.06 27.25 -29.22
CA ILE A 514 5.40 26.97 -30.49
C ILE A 514 4.47 25.78 -30.26
N LYS A 515 3.23 25.87 -30.74
CA LYS A 515 2.27 24.77 -30.75
C LYS A 515 2.06 24.34 -32.20
N LEU A 516 2.20 23.05 -32.48
CA LEU A 516 1.96 22.52 -33.81
C LEU A 516 0.46 22.31 -34.02
N ASP A 517 -0.05 22.79 -35.15
CA ASP A 517 -1.40 22.45 -35.60
C ASP A 517 -1.31 21.28 -36.60
N PRO A 518 -1.80 20.08 -36.24
CA PRO A 518 -1.78 18.93 -37.14
C PRO A 518 -2.70 19.07 -38.36
N SER A 519 -3.64 20.04 -38.35
CA SER A 519 -4.55 20.31 -39.45
C SER A 519 -3.97 21.26 -40.50
N ASP A 520 -2.95 22.05 -40.14
CA ASP A 520 -2.32 23.01 -41.04
C ASP A 520 -1.44 22.32 -42.10
N LYS A 521 -1.88 22.42 -43.35
CA LYS A 521 -1.20 21.87 -44.54
C LYS A 521 -0.54 22.94 -45.41
N SER A 522 -0.53 24.20 -44.98
CA SER A 522 0.00 25.33 -45.75
C SER A 522 1.47 25.15 -46.14
N THR A 523 1.94 25.85 -47.17
CA THR A 523 3.37 25.87 -47.47
C THR A 523 4.04 26.94 -46.60
N PRO A 524 5.09 26.60 -45.82
CA PRO A 524 5.83 27.61 -45.06
C PRO A 524 6.46 28.62 -46.02
N LYS A 525 6.27 29.92 -45.75
CA LYS A 525 6.81 31.02 -46.56
C LYS A 525 7.50 32.03 -45.66
N LEU A 526 8.73 32.37 -46.01
CA LEU A 526 9.44 33.52 -45.43
C LEU A 526 9.10 34.79 -46.23
N PRO A 527 9.27 36.00 -45.65
CA PRO A 527 9.16 37.23 -46.40
C PRO A 527 10.13 37.27 -47.58
N ASP A 528 9.70 37.83 -48.72
CA ASP A 528 10.51 37.89 -49.95
C ASP A 528 11.86 38.60 -49.76
N SER A 529 11.91 39.59 -48.86
CA SER A 529 13.13 40.32 -48.48
C SER A 529 14.24 39.45 -47.89
N TYR A 530 13.92 38.23 -47.43
CA TYR A 530 14.89 37.25 -46.93
C TYR A 530 15.23 36.17 -47.97
N MET A 531 14.42 36.05 -49.02
CA MET A 531 14.65 35.13 -50.15
C MET A 531 15.45 35.81 -51.27
N ILE A 532 15.34 37.15 -51.36
CA ILE A 532 15.93 37.97 -52.41
C ILE A 532 16.71 39.08 -51.73
N GLN A 533 18.04 38.93 -51.64
CA GLN A 533 18.89 40.07 -51.28
C GLN A 533 19.09 40.94 -52.54
N PRO A 534 18.68 42.22 -52.52
CA PRO A 534 19.01 43.12 -53.62
C PRO A 534 20.54 43.29 -53.71
N PRO A 535 21.11 43.46 -54.91
CA PRO A 535 22.53 43.74 -55.07
C PRO A 535 22.90 44.96 -54.22
N VAL A 536 23.99 44.86 -53.47
CA VAL A 536 24.58 46.04 -52.83
C VAL A 536 25.14 46.91 -53.95
N GLU A 537 24.43 47.99 -54.29
CA GLU A 537 25.00 49.06 -55.10
C GLU A 537 26.12 49.71 -54.28
N LEU A 538 27.34 49.26 -54.51
CA LEU A 538 28.52 50.00 -54.09
C LEU A 538 28.50 51.30 -54.88
N ALA A 539 28.16 52.40 -54.22
CA ALA A 539 28.34 53.73 -54.77
C ALA A 539 29.79 53.82 -55.24
N GLN A 540 30.00 53.83 -56.57
CA GLN A 540 31.32 54.05 -57.12
C GLN A 540 31.77 55.43 -56.60
N PRO A 541 32.94 55.55 -55.95
CA PRO A 541 33.44 56.85 -55.57
C PRO A 541 33.60 57.65 -56.86
N ASN A 542 32.86 58.76 -56.94
CA ASN A 542 32.89 59.70 -58.05
C ASN A 542 34.33 59.89 -58.54
N GLN A 543 34.62 59.49 -59.77
CA GLN A 543 35.87 59.86 -60.42
C GLN A 543 35.85 61.39 -60.61
N PRO A 544 36.85 62.13 -60.09
CA PRO A 544 36.94 63.56 -60.34
C PRO A 544 37.29 63.77 -61.83
N THR A 545 36.52 64.67 -62.47
CA THR A 545 36.70 65.17 -63.84
C THR A 545 38.02 65.89 -64.04
#